data_AF-A0AAW9K9M1-F1
#
_entry.id   AF-A0AAW9K9M1-F1
#
_cell.length_a   1.000
_cell.length_b   1.000
_cell.length_c   1.000
_cell.angle_alpha   90.00
_cell.angle_beta   90.00
_cell.angle_gamma   90.00
#
_symmetry.space_group_name_H-M   'P 1'
#
loop_
_entity.id
_entity.type
_entity.pdbx_description
1 polymer ?
#
loop_
_entity_poly.entity_id
_entity_poly.type
_entity_poly.pdbx_seq_one_letter_code
_entity_poly.pdbx_strand_id
1 'polypeptide(L)'
;ETCGPGGFAYGMRSLGAMVEMVNQVRKHSKDTWILNYTNPAAIVALGLDKVFPDDKRILNLCDQPYSLMRSYAKILGVEQKNLRATYFGLNHFGWFTELKDIDGNDYFDQLRTYLRDYDFKPYNEEQRSKSWLDTYLRVNKYMNFFDEYI
;
A
#
# COMPACT_ATOMS: atom_id res chain seq x y z
N GLU A 1 -4.94 4.57 -12.18
CA GLU A 1 -4.50 5.88 -11.68
C GLU A 1 -2.99 5.95 -11.51
N THR A 2 -2.38 5.07 -10.72
CA THR A 2 -0.98 5.17 -10.29
C THR A 2 -0.02 4.17 -10.93
N CYS A 3 -0.54 3.20 -11.69
CA CYS A 3 0.25 2.19 -12.41
C CYS A 3 0.20 2.40 -13.93
N GLY A 4 1.21 1.87 -14.64
CA GLY A 4 1.31 1.95 -16.09
C GLY A 4 1.52 3.36 -16.64
N PRO A 5 1.32 3.58 -17.96
CA PRO A 5 1.59 4.88 -18.59
C PRO A 5 0.79 6.05 -17.99
N GLY A 6 -0.46 5.80 -17.58
CA GLY A 6 -1.29 6.81 -16.91
C GLY A 6 -0.73 7.22 -15.54
N GLY A 7 -0.25 6.25 -14.76
CA GLY A 7 0.44 6.49 -13.50
C GLY A 7 1.73 7.27 -13.69
N PHE A 8 2.55 6.87 -14.66
CA PHE A 8 3.78 7.60 -14.98
C PHE A 8 3.49 9.06 -15.36
N ALA A 9 2.55 9.30 -16.27
CA ALA A 9 2.15 10.65 -16.66
C ALA A 9 1.59 11.46 -15.48
N TYR A 10 0.85 10.84 -14.56
CA TYR A 10 0.41 11.49 -13.33
C TYR A 10 1.59 11.87 -12.42
N GLY A 11 2.56 10.97 -12.24
CA GLY A 11 3.78 11.25 -11.48
C GLY A 11 4.59 12.43 -12.02
N MET A 12 4.69 12.56 -13.35
CA MET A 12 5.35 13.72 -13.97
C MET A 12 4.65 15.05 -13.67
N ARG A 13 3.34 15.05 -13.44
CA ARG A 13 2.60 16.24 -13.00
C ARG A 13 2.75 16.48 -11.50
N SER A 14 2.70 15.43 -10.68
CA SER A 14 2.75 15.53 -9.22
C SER A 14 4.12 15.98 -8.70
N LEU A 15 5.22 15.49 -9.30
CA LEU A 15 6.56 15.69 -8.75
C LEU A 15 6.95 17.17 -8.64
N GLY A 16 6.70 17.97 -9.68
CA GLY A 16 7.02 19.40 -9.67
C GLY A 16 6.28 20.14 -8.56
N ALA A 17 4.97 19.91 -8.43
CA ALA A 17 4.15 20.51 -7.38
C ALA A 17 4.60 20.09 -5.98
N MET A 18 5.00 18.83 -5.79
CA MET A 18 5.51 18.34 -4.51
C MET A 18 6.85 18.97 -4.14
N VAL A 19 7.76 19.16 -5.11
CA VAL A 19 9.02 19.87 -4.87
C VAL A 19 8.76 21.32 -4.46
N GLU A 20 7.80 22.00 -5.11
CA GLU A 20 7.39 23.34 -4.70
C GLU A 20 6.84 23.35 -3.27
N MET A 21 5.93 22.43 -2.95
CA MET A 21 5.32 22.33 -1.62
C MET A 21 6.38 22.11 -0.53
N VAL A 22 7.35 21.21 -0.74
CA VAL A 22 8.42 20.97 0.24
C VAL A 22 9.23 22.25 0.46
N ASN A 23 9.62 22.95 -0.60
CA ASN A 23 10.33 24.22 -0.49
C ASN A 23 9.51 25.28 0.28
N GLN A 24 8.19 25.37 0.04
CA GLN A 24 7.33 26.30 0.79
C GLN A 24 7.28 25.94 2.27
N VAL A 25 7.10 24.67 2.62
CA VAL A 25 7.12 24.23 4.02
C VAL A 25 8.45 24.59 4.67
N ARG A 26 9.58 24.33 3.99
CA ARG A 26 10.93 24.57 4.54
C ARG A 26 11.31 26.04 4.69
N LYS A 27 10.67 26.96 3.97
CA LYS A 27 10.79 28.40 4.22
C LYS A 27 10.21 28.81 5.58
N HIS A 28 9.18 28.10 6.06
CA HIS A 28 8.47 28.46 7.28
C HIS A 28 8.84 27.58 8.48
N SER A 29 9.16 26.31 8.25
CA SER A 29 9.58 25.38 9.30
C SER A 29 10.55 24.35 8.76
N LYS A 30 11.81 24.46 9.21
CA LYS A 30 12.88 23.52 8.85
C LYS A 30 12.68 22.14 9.45
N ASP A 31 12.00 22.05 10.59
CA ASP A 31 11.91 20.83 11.39
C ASP A 31 10.54 20.16 11.36
N THR A 32 9.54 20.70 10.66
CA THR A 32 8.21 20.03 10.62
C THR A 32 8.25 18.74 9.79
N TRP A 33 7.57 17.70 10.26
CA TRP A 33 7.33 16.48 9.47
C TRP A 33 6.36 16.74 8.32
N ILE A 34 6.73 16.27 7.13
CA ILE A 34 5.87 16.23 5.96
C ILE A 34 5.37 14.78 5.82
N LEU A 35 4.08 14.57 6.07
CA LEU A 35 3.41 13.28 5.88
C LEU A 35 2.74 13.27 4.51
N ASN A 36 3.40 12.66 3.53
CA ASN A 36 3.00 12.71 2.14
C ASN A 36 2.21 11.46 1.70
N TYR A 37 0.93 11.65 1.37
CA TYR A 37 0.07 10.64 0.73
C TYR A 37 -0.18 10.91 -0.76
N THR A 38 0.50 11.90 -1.35
CA THR A 38 0.33 12.25 -2.77
C THR A 38 0.84 11.13 -3.67
N ASN A 39 -0.02 10.74 -4.61
CA ASN A 39 0.28 9.72 -5.58
C ASN A 39 0.89 10.29 -6.89
N PRO A 40 1.53 9.43 -7.70
CA PRO A 40 1.96 8.06 -7.41
C PRO A 40 3.15 8.07 -6.44
N ALA A 41 2.97 7.50 -5.24
CA ALA A 41 3.92 7.69 -4.15
C ALA A 41 5.30 7.09 -4.45
N ALA A 42 5.39 6.00 -5.23
CA ALA A 42 6.68 5.45 -5.67
C ALA A 42 7.54 6.47 -6.46
N ILE A 43 6.93 7.17 -7.43
CA ILE A 43 7.62 8.16 -8.28
C ILE A 43 7.93 9.42 -7.46
N VAL A 44 6.94 9.91 -6.69
CA VAL A 44 7.09 11.11 -5.89
C VAL A 44 8.16 10.92 -4.80
N ALA A 45 8.15 9.80 -4.09
CA ALA A 45 9.13 9.50 -3.04
C ALA A 45 10.55 9.48 -3.59
N LEU A 46 10.80 8.77 -4.69
CA LEU A 46 12.12 8.73 -5.33
C LEU A 46 12.56 10.11 -5.83
N GLY A 47 11.63 10.89 -6.40
CA GLY A 47 11.92 12.24 -6.86
C GLY A 47 12.28 13.19 -5.71
N LEU A 48 11.51 13.15 -4.61
CA LEU A 48 11.79 13.96 -3.43
C LEU A 48 13.09 13.55 -2.74
N ASP A 49 13.39 12.26 -2.62
CA ASP A 49 14.66 11.76 -2.08
C ASP A 49 15.87 12.27 -2.88
N LYS A 50 15.76 12.31 -4.22
CA LYS A 50 16.82 12.87 -5.08
C LYS A 50 16.98 14.38 -4.97
N VAL A 51 15.88 15.12 -4.81
CA VAL A 51 15.91 16.59 -4.76
C VAL A 51 16.28 17.09 -3.36
N PHE A 52 15.90 16.36 -2.32
CA PHE A 52 16.09 16.71 -0.91
C PHE A 52 16.78 15.57 -0.12
N PRO A 53 17.98 15.11 -0.53
CA PRO A 53 18.60 13.91 0.06
C PRO A 53 18.91 14.05 1.56
N ASP A 54 19.07 15.28 2.05
CA ASP A 54 19.38 15.56 3.46
C ASP A 54 18.13 15.77 4.33
N ASP A 55 16.94 15.88 3.73
CA ASP A 55 15.71 16.11 4.48
C ASP A 55 15.10 14.80 5.00
N LYS A 56 15.43 14.45 6.25
CA LYS A 56 14.97 13.21 6.89
C LYS A 56 13.56 13.31 7.50
N ARG A 57 12.83 14.42 7.26
CA ARG A 57 11.48 14.64 7.79
C ARG A 57 10.40 14.63 6.71
N ILE A 58 10.65 13.95 5.60
CA ILE A 58 9.66 13.65 4.55
C ILE A 58 9.32 12.16 4.63
N LEU A 59 8.10 11.84 5.06
CA LEU A 59 7.60 10.47 5.16
C LEU A 59 6.54 10.24 4.08
N ASN A 60 6.83 9.35 3.14
CA ASN A 60 5.91 8.97 2.07
C ASN A 60 5.10 7.74 2.50
N LEU A 61 3.78 7.80 2.36
CA LEU A 61 2.85 6.83 2.94
C LEU A 61 1.82 6.37 1.91
N CYS A 62 1.27 5.19 2.15
CA CYS A 62 0.21 4.59 1.36
C CYS A 62 -0.74 3.82 2.28
N ASP A 63 -2.04 3.92 2.01
CA ASP A 63 -3.11 3.29 2.77
C ASP A 63 -3.49 1.90 2.26
N GLN A 64 -2.96 1.48 1.10
CA GLN A 64 -3.30 0.20 0.49
C GLN A 64 -2.92 -1.01 1.38
N PRO A 65 -1.69 -1.10 1.96
CA PRO A 65 -1.37 -2.21 2.86
C PRO A 65 -2.27 -2.25 4.10
N TYR A 66 -2.64 -1.08 4.64
CA TYR A 66 -3.57 -0.99 5.77
C TYR A 66 -4.96 -1.51 5.40
N SER A 67 -5.47 -1.15 4.21
CA SER A 67 -6.75 -1.63 3.69
C SER A 67 -6.75 -3.15 3.45
N LEU A 68 -5.64 -3.71 2.98
CA LEU A 68 -5.46 -5.16 2.84
C LEU A 68 -5.46 -5.85 4.20
N MET A 69 -4.71 -5.34 5.19
CA MET A 69 -4.72 -5.87 6.56
C MET A 69 -6.12 -5.88 7.19
N ARG A 70 -6.94 -4.86 6.95
CA ARG A 70 -8.35 -4.85 7.38
C ARG A 70 -9.19 -5.93 6.70
N SER A 71 -8.93 -6.19 5.43
CA SER A 71 -9.64 -7.22 4.66
C SER A 71 -9.23 -8.62 5.10
N TYR A 72 -7.93 -8.85 5.33
CA TYR A 72 -7.41 -10.10 5.87
C TYR A 72 -7.95 -10.39 7.26
N ALA A 73 -7.98 -9.37 8.14
CA ALA A 73 -8.59 -9.48 9.46
C ALA A 73 -10.05 -9.94 9.39
N LYS A 74 -10.84 -9.35 8.48
CA LYS A 74 -12.24 -9.72 8.25
C LYS A 74 -12.39 -11.17 7.76
N ILE A 75 -11.52 -11.60 6.83
CA ILE A 75 -11.52 -12.98 6.30
C ILE A 75 -11.20 -14.00 7.40
N LEU A 76 -10.21 -13.69 8.24
CA LEU A 76 -9.71 -14.58 9.28
C LEU A 76 -10.54 -14.55 10.57
N GLY A 77 -11.47 -13.59 10.70
CA GLY A 77 -12.27 -13.42 11.91
C GLY A 77 -11.48 -12.89 13.11
N VAL A 78 -10.40 -12.15 12.87
CA VAL A 78 -9.52 -11.60 13.92
C VAL A 78 -9.59 -10.08 13.96
N GLU A 79 -9.31 -9.48 15.12
CA GLU A 79 -9.23 -8.02 15.22
C GLU A 79 -8.00 -7.48 14.49
N GLN A 80 -8.17 -6.51 13.58
CA GLN A 80 -7.06 -5.99 12.77
C GLN A 80 -5.89 -5.45 13.61
N LYS A 81 -6.16 -4.85 14.77
CA LYS A 81 -5.12 -4.34 15.69
C LYS A 81 -4.23 -5.44 16.28
N ASN A 82 -4.69 -6.70 16.26
CA ASN A 82 -3.93 -7.85 16.76
C ASN A 82 -3.08 -8.47 15.65
N LEU A 83 -3.38 -8.24 14.37
CA LEU A 83 -2.58 -8.75 13.26
C LEU A 83 -1.30 -7.95 13.05
N ARG A 84 -0.22 -8.67 12.77
CA ARG A 84 1.09 -8.19 12.35
C ARG A 84 1.47 -8.93 11.07
N ALA A 85 2.05 -8.22 10.13
CA ALA A 85 2.48 -8.82 8.88
C ALA A 85 3.90 -8.39 8.55
N THR A 86 4.64 -9.31 7.95
CA THR A 86 5.92 -9.02 7.32
C THR A 86 5.63 -8.70 5.85
N TYR A 87 5.99 -7.49 5.41
CA TYR A 87 5.69 -6.97 4.07
C TYR A 87 6.95 -6.40 3.42
N PHE A 88 7.12 -6.64 2.12
CA PHE A 88 8.18 -6.03 1.33
C PHE A 88 7.70 -5.65 -0.06
N GLY A 89 8.41 -4.71 -0.70
CA GLY A 89 8.15 -4.29 -2.06
C GLY A 89 8.14 -2.77 -2.20
N LEU A 90 7.67 -2.31 -3.36
CA LEU A 90 7.50 -0.90 -3.65
C LEU A 90 6.06 -0.47 -3.33
N ASN A 91 5.82 0.84 -3.28
CA ASN A 91 4.45 1.36 -3.21
C ASN A 91 3.62 0.81 -4.38
N HIS A 92 2.44 0.26 -4.06
CA HIS A 92 1.52 -0.43 -4.98
C HIS A 92 2.14 -1.65 -5.72
N PHE A 93 3.23 -2.21 -5.21
CA PHE A 93 3.89 -3.36 -5.82
C PHE A 93 4.71 -4.12 -4.78
N GLY A 94 4.02 -4.84 -3.90
CA GLY A 94 4.65 -5.59 -2.83
C GLY A 94 3.80 -6.76 -2.35
N TRP A 95 4.38 -7.52 -1.44
CA TRP A 95 3.92 -8.82 -1.00
C TRP A 95 4.03 -8.98 0.51
N PHE A 96 3.05 -9.70 1.07
CA PHE A 96 3.07 -10.21 2.43
C PHE A 96 3.75 -11.58 2.44
N THR A 97 4.59 -11.80 3.46
CA THR A 97 5.41 -13.02 3.63
C THR A 97 5.07 -13.77 4.92
N GLU A 98 4.53 -13.07 5.91
CA GLU A 98 4.07 -13.64 7.16
C GLU A 98 2.84 -12.86 7.62
N LEU A 99 1.96 -13.54 8.34
CA LEU A 99 0.78 -12.93 8.96
C LEU A 99 0.52 -13.62 10.31
N LYS A 100 0.87 -12.96 11.40
CA LYS A 100 0.72 -13.49 12.76
C LYS A 100 -0.10 -12.55 13.62
N ASP A 101 -0.72 -13.04 14.68
CA ASP A 101 -1.27 -12.17 15.72
C ASP A 101 -0.21 -11.78 16.77
N ILE A 102 -0.63 -11.01 17.77
CA ILE A 102 0.22 -10.58 18.90
C ILE A 102 0.63 -11.72 19.84
N ASP A 103 -0.08 -12.85 19.81
CA ASP A 103 0.21 -14.04 20.62
C ASP A 103 1.12 -15.03 19.87
N GLY A 104 1.41 -14.74 18.60
CA GLY A 104 2.31 -15.53 17.75
C GLY A 104 1.60 -16.59 16.91
N ASN A 105 0.27 -16.65 16.89
CA ASN A 105 -0.47 -17.58 16.04
C ASN A 105 -0.31 -17.17 14.57
N ASP A 106 0.02 -18.13 13.71
CA ASP A 106 0.23 -17.91 12.28
C ASP A 106 -1.07 -18.13 11.50
N TYR A 107 -1.42 -17.14 10.67
CA TYR A 107 -2.62 -17.11 9.83
C TYR A 107 -2.29 -17.09 8.33
N PHE A 108 -1.01 -17.11 7.95
CA PHE A 108 -0.60 -16.95 6.56
C PHE A 108 -1.18 -18.04 5.67
N ASP A 109 -1.03 -19.32 6.04
CA ASP A 109 -1.54 -20.45 5.25
C ASP A 109 -3.07 -20.50 5.21
N GLN A 110 -3.74 -20.07 6.28
CA GLN A 110 -5.20 -19.97 6.31
C GLN A 110 -5.68 -18.91 5.31
N LEU A 111 -5.07 -17.72 5.32
CA LEU A 111 -5.41 -16.65 4.39
C LEU A 111 -5.08 -17.05 2.95
N ARG A 112 -3.90 -17.61 2.72
CA ARG A 112 -3.43 -18.10 1.41
C ARG A 112 -4.40 -19.12 0.82
N THR A 113 -4.87 -20.07 1.62
CA THR A 113 -5.87 -21.07 1.18
C THR A 113 -7.19 -20.40 0.87
N TYR A 114 -7.66 -19.49 1.72
CA TYR A 114 -8.88 -18.74 1.42
C TYR A 114 -8.79 -17.98 0.09
N LEU A 115 -7.69 -17.27 -0.16
CA LEU A 115 -7.48 -16.50 -1.39
C LEU A 115 -7.29 -17.38 -2.64
N ARG A 116 -7.07 -18.69 -2.51
CA ARG A 116 -7.11 -19.63 -3.64
C ARG A 116 -8.52 -20.10 -3.93
N ASP A 117 -9.27 -20.42 -2.88
CA ASP A 117 -10.52 -21.15 -3.01
C ASP A 117 -11.76 -20.23 -3.06
N TYR A 118 -11.63 -18.98 -2.62
CA TYR A 118 -12.73 -18.02 -2.51
C TYR A 118 -12.36 -16.64 -3.06
N ASP A 119 -13.36 -15.96 -3.63
CA ASP A 119 -13.22 -14.59 -4.13
C ASP A 119 -12.73 -13.64 -3.04
N PHE A 120 -11.68 -12.87 -3.35
CA PHE A 120 -11.18 -11.86 -2.43
C PHE A 120 -12.13 -10.66 -2.38
N LYS A 121 -12.83 -10.55 -1.25
CA LYS A 121 -13.74 -9.43 -0.96
C LYS A 121 -13.07 -8.42 -0.02
N PRO A 122 -12.92 -7.15 -0.43
CA PRO A 122 -12.36 -6.12 0.46
C PRO A 122 -13.29 -5.84 1.64
N TYR A 123 -12.73 -5.34 2.74
CA TYR A 123 -13.51 -5.07 3.95
C TYR A 123 -14.69 -4.11 3.72
N ASN A 124 -14.58 -3.20 2.74
CA ASN A 124 -15.58 -2.20 2.36
C ASN A 124 -16.19 -2.43 0.97
N GLU A 125 -16.36 -3.70 0.57
CA GLU A 125 -16.96 -4.13 -0.72
C GLU A 125 -18.16 -3.28 -1.18
N GLU A 126 -19.14 -3.06 -0.31
CA GLU A 126 -20.39 -2.34 -0.62
C GLU A 126 -20.18 -0.89 -1.08
N GLN A 127 -19.04 -0.29 -0.74
CA GLN A 127 -18.69 1.09 -1.09
C GLN A 127 -17.84 1.18 -2.36
N ARG A 128 -17.49 0.05 -2.98
CA ARG A 128 -16.55 -0.01 -4.11
C ARG A 128 -17.29 -0.10 -5.43
N SER A 129 -16.77 0.56 -6.46
CA SER A 129 -17.22 0.35 -7.83
C SER A 129 -16.83 -1.04 -8.32
N LYS A 130 -17.54 -1.55 -9.33
CA LYS A 130 -17.25 -2.84 -9.96
C LYS A 130 -15.77 -2.99 -10.38
N SER A 131 -15.19 -1.96 -10.97
CA SER A 131 -13.78 -1.96 -11.41
C SER A 131 -12.80 -2.19 -10.26
N TRP A 132 -13.12 -1.72 -9.06
CA TRP A 132 -12.32 -2.00 -7.86
C TRP A 132 -12.48 -3.45 -7.42
N LEU A 133 -13.71 -3.98 -7.39
CA LEU A 133 -13.95 -5.39 -7.05
C LEU A 133 -13.23 -6.33 -8.03
N ASP A 134 -13.31 -6.05 -9.32
CA ASP A 134 -12.57 -6.78 -10.37
C ASP A 134 -11.06 -6.74 -10.15
N THR A 135 -10.53 -5.69 -9.52
CA THR A 135 -9.11 -5.56 -9.19
C THR A 135 -8.73 -6.46 -8.01
N TYR A 136 -9.56 -6.55 -6.97
CA TYR A 136 -9.32 -7.46 -5.85
C TYR A 136 -9.33 -8.94 -6.31
N LEU A 137 -10.25 -9.30 -7.21
CA LEU A 137 -10.30 -10.64 -7.80
C LEU A 137 -9.04 -11.03 -8.61
N ARG A 138 -8.20 -10.05 -8.98
CA ARG A 138 -6.91 -10.35 -9.62
C ARG A 138 -5.94 -10.99 -8.65
N VAL A 139 -6.05 -10.74 -7.34
CA VAL A 139 -5.24 -11.42 -6.32
C VAL A 139 -5.47 -12.92 -6.40
N ASN A 140 -6.73 -13.37 -6.45
CA ASN A 140 -7.05 -14.79 -6.63
C ASN A 140 -6.40 -15.38 -7.88
N LYS A 141 -6.36 -14.63 -8.99
CA LYS A 141 -5.67 -15.07 -10.21
C LYS A 141 -4.17 -15.22 -9.99
N TYR A 142 -3.52 -14.29 -9.29
CA TYR A 142 -2.10 -14.36 -8.97
C TYR A 142 -1.75 -15.55 -8.07
N MET A 143 -2.65 -15.94 -7.16
CA MET A 143 -2.47 -17.12 -6.31
C MET A 143 -2.32 -18.44 -7.11
N ASN A 144 -2.70 -18.47 -8.39
CA ASN A 144 -2.47 -19.64 -9.26
C ASN A 144 -1.06 -19.70 -9.87
N PHE A 145 -0.29 -18.61 -9.78
CA PHE A 145 1.05 -18.51 -10.37
C PHE A 145 2.14 -18.45 -9.30
N PHE A 146 1.91 -17.69 -8.22
CA PHE A 146 2.84 -17.52 -7.12
C PHE A 146 2.05 -17.54 -5.81
N ASP A 147 2.00 -18.69 -5.14
CA ASP A 147 1.25 -18.86 -3.89
C ASP A 147 2.13 -18.85 -2.64
N GLU A 148 3.44 -18.64 -2.81
CA GLU A 148 4.42 -18.43 -1.73
C GLU A 148 4.24 -17.08 -1.02
N TYR A 149 3.58 -16.13 -1.69
CA TYR A 149 3.37 -14.76 -1.25
C TYR A 149 1.90 -14.36 -1.42
N ILE A 150 1.44 -13.38 -0.63
CA ILE A 150 0.11 -12.77 -0.74
C ILE A 150 0.22 -11.30 -1.14
#